data_AF-A0A6N6KL42-F1
#
_entry.id   AF-A0A6N6KL42-F1
#
_cell.length_a   1.000
_cell.length_b   1.000
_cell.length_c   1.000
_cell.angle_alpha   90.00
_cell.angle_beta   90.00
_cell.angle_gamma   90.00
#
_symmetry.space_group_name_H-M   'P 1'
#
loop_
_entity.id
_entity.type
_entity.pdbx_description
1 polymer ?
#
loop_
_entity_poly.entity_id
_entity_poly.type
_entity_poly.pdbx_seq_one_letter_code
_entity_poly.pdbx_strand_id
1 'polypeptide(L)'
;MIYLAALTALVAAGGVGLLSVILKNRWPGKNKISKALEALKKETIAIAGELVPIGQEELEDFSSKQINKSFKKGMVISAKGAFTTIFHEPLMAYNYKKYIGGGPWQNALLFIMTDKHEFTYWLQKSGTEIFIDGNRVGNLKKDNVLYGAKRKKALAKIGTPKNELTPIFIYDKEVGSLSNKTLVGKDLGARAFEFLKDKFTREEKLLFLAIAGLQLVMREIDQKKK
;
A
#
# COMPACT_ATOMS: atom_id res chain seq x y z
N MET A 1 52.03 19.05 0.17
CA MET A 1 50.83 19.72 -0.41
C MET A 1 49.93 18.80 -1.23
N ILE A 2 50.46 17.81 -1.97
CA ILE A 2 49.67 16.90 -2.82
C ILE A 2 48.65 16.05 -2.04
N TYR A 3 49.02 15.55 -0.85
CA TYR A 3 48.11 14.77 0.00
C TYR A 3 46.90 15.56 0.53
N LEU A 4 47.08 16.85 0.81
CA LEU A 4 46.00 17.71 1.30
C LEU A 4 44.98 17.99 0.19
N ALA A 5 45.45 18.20 -1.05
CA ALA A 5 44.62 18.39 -2.24
C ALA A 5 43.86 17.12 -2.64
N ALA A 6 44.49 15.94 -2.49
CA ALA A 6 43.83 14.66 -2.73
C ALA A 6 42.72 14.38 -1.70
N LEU A 7 42.96 14.71 -0.42
CA LEU A 7 41.98 14.54 0.66
C LEU A 7 40.78 15.48 0.49
N THR A 8 41.00 16.75 0.13
CA THR A 8 39.92 17.71 -0.10
C THR A 8 39.11 17.36 -1.35
N ALA A 9 39.73 16.88 -2.42
CA ALA A 9 39.03 16.38 -3.61
C ALA A 9 38.14 15.17 -3.29
N LEU A 10 38.59 14.26 -2.42
CA LEU A 10 37.85 13.06 -2.03
C LEU A 10 36.66 13.39 -1.11
N VAL A 11 36.84 14.36 -0.19
CA VAL A 11 35.75 14.88 0.66
C VAL A 11 34.73 15.68 -0.16
N ALA A 12 35.18 16.49 -1.12
CA ALA A 12 34.29 17.23 -2.02
C ALA A 12 33.50 16.29 -2.94
N ALA A 13 34.15 15.29 -3.54
CA ALA A 13 33.48 14.28 -4.37
C ALA A 13 32.50 13.41 -3.56
N GLY A 14 32.89 13.00 -2.34
CA GLY A 14 32.01 12.29 -1.41
C GLY A 14 30.81 13.14 -0.97
N GLY A 15 31.03 14.42 -0.68
CA GLY A 15 29.99 15.38 -0.31
C GLY A 15 28.99 15.63 -1.44
N VAL A 16 29.46 15.83 -2.68
CA VAL A 16 28.61 15.99 -3.87
C VAL A 16 27.85 14.70 -4.20
N GLY A 17 28.49 13.53 -4.07
CA GLY A 17 27.86 12.22 -4.25
C GLY A 17 26.70 12.01 -3.27
N LEU A 18 26.92 12.26 -1.98
CA LEU A 18 25.90 12.17 -0.94
C LEU A 18 24.77 13.19 -1.15
N LEU A 19 25.08 14.44 -1.52
CA LEU A 19 24.09 15.46 -1.86
C LEU A 19 23.23 15.05 -3.08
N SER A 20 23.83 14.48 -4.12
CA SER A 20 23.10 14.04 -5.32
C SER A 20 22.11 12.90 -5.02
N VAL A 21 22.48 12.00 -4.12
CA VAL A 21 21.65 10.89 -3.64
C VAL A 21 20.50 11.42 -2.79
N ILE A 22 20.74 12.45 -1.96
CA ILE A 22 19.71 13.15 -1.16
C ILE A 22 18.73 13.92 -2.04
N LEU A 23 19.21 14.57 -3.09
CA LEU A 23 18.38 15.36 -4.00
C LEU A 23 17.53 14.48 -4.94
N LYS A 24 18.04 13.30 -5.34
CA LYS A 24 17.30 12.35 -6.20
C LYS A 24 16.13 11.65 -5.47
N ASN A 25 16.18 11.53 -4.15
CA ASN A 25 15.15 10.88 -3.34
C ASN A 25 14.09 11.82 -2.74
N ARG A 26 14.12 13.11 -3.09
CA ARG A 26 13.10 14.07 -2.71
C ARG A 26 11.77 13.82 -3.41
N TRP A 27 10.69 14.19 -2.73
CA TRP A 27 9.33 14.09 -3.25
C TRP A 27 9.25 14.58 -4.70
N PRO A 28 8.76 13.76 -5.64
CA PRO A 28 8.56 14.20 -7.01
C PRO A 28 7.54 15.34 -7.03
N GLY A 29 7.91 16.53 -7.55
CA GLY A 29 6.92 17.57 -7.86
C GLY A 29 5.80 17.02 -8.76
N LYS A 30 4.65 17.70 -8.88
CA LYS A 30 3.42 17.16 -9.54
C LYS A 30 3.69 16.41 -10.86
N ASN A 31 4.58 16.92 -11.72
CA ASN A 31 4.94 16.32 -13.02
C ASN A 31 5.79 15.04 -12.93
N LYS A 32 6.40 14.75 -11.78
CA LYS A 32 7.23 13.57 -11.53
C LYS A 32 6.45 12.43 -10.84
N ILE A 33 5.25 12.70 -10.32
CA ILE A 33 4.40 11.69 -9.66
C ILE A 33 3.93 10.64 -10.66
N SER A 34 3.53 11.06 -11.87
CA SER A 34 3.11 10.14 -12.94
C SER A 34 4.23 9.16 -13.29
N LYS A 35 5.45 9.65 -13.53
CA LYS A 35 6.62 8.80 -13.81
C LYS A 35 6.93 7.84 -12.66
N ALA A 36 6.81 8.29 -11.41
CA ALA A 36 7.01 7.47 -10.24
C ALA A 36 5.94 6.35 -10.14
N LEU A 37 4.68 6.68 -10.44
CA LEU A 37 3.59 5.71 -10.48
C LEU A 37 3.80 4.68 -11.60
N GLU A 38 4.15 5.12 -12.81
CA GLU A 38 4.45 4.21 -13.92
C GLU A 38 5.58 3.23 -13.60
N ALA A 39 6.62 3.69 -12.89
CA ALA A 39 7.68 2.81 -12.41
C ALA A 39 7.17 1.79 -11.38
N LEU A 40 6.35 2.21 -10.42
CA LEU A 40 5.70 1.32 -9.44
C LEU A 40 4.84 0.26 -10.14
N LYS A 41 4.04 0.65 -11.14
CA LYS A 41 3.21 -0.27 -11.92
C LYS A 41 4.04 -1.34 -12.61
N LYS A 42 5.06 -0.94 -13.36
CA LYS A 42 5.96 -1.87 -14.08
C LYS A 42 6.64 -2.86 -13.13
N GLU A 43 7.15 -2.36 -12.01
CA GLU A 43 7.75 -3.22 -10.98
C GLU A 43 6.75 -4.17 -10.34
N THR A 44 5.48 -3.76 -10.21
CA THR A 44 4.40 -4.59 -9.63
C THR A 44 3.98 -5.70 -10.58
N ILE A 45 3.85 -5.42 -11.88
CA ILE A 45 3.55 -6.44 -12.90
C ILE A 45 4.63 -7.53 -12.89
N ALA A 46 5.90 -7.14 -12.76
CA ALA A 46 7.02 -8.09 -12.73
C ALA A 46 7.03 -9.03 -11.51
N ILE A 47 6.38 -8.67 -10.39
CA ILE A 47 6.32 -9.49 -9.17
C ILE A 47 4.97 -10.20 -9.00
N ALA A 48 3.92 -9.75 -9.69
CA ALA A 48 2.56 -10.23 -9.52
C ALA A 48 2.41 -11.70 -9.92
N GLY A 49 3.19 -12.16 -10.89
CA GLY A 49 2.97 -13.47 -11.52
C GLY A 49 1.60 -13.49 -12.22
N GLU A 50 1.00 -14.67 -12.33
CA GLU A 50 -0.35 -14.84 -12.84
C GLU A 50 -1.36 -14.69 -11.71
N LEU A 51 -2.00 -13.51 -11.61
CA LEU A 51 -3.00 -13.24 -10.58
C LEU A 51 -4.32 -13.95 -10.89
N VAL A 52 -4.85 -14.66 -9.91
CA VAL A 52 -6.15 -15.34 -10.01
C VAL A 52 -7.28 -14.33 -9.82
N PRO A 53 -8.38 -14.43 -10.60
CA PRO A 53 -9.55 -13.60 -10.40
C PRO A 53 -10.12 -13.70 -8.99
N ILE A 54 -10.32 -12.55 -8.34
CA ILE A 54 -10.92 -12.54 -7.01
C ILE A 54 -12.44 -12.68 -7.16
N GLY A 55 -12.97 -13.88 -6.98
CA GLY A 55 -14.39 -14.20 -6.81
C GLY A 55 -14.86 -13.98 -5.36
N GLN A 56 -15.93 -14.66 -4.97
CA GLN A 56 -16.38 -14.67 -3.56
C GLN A 56 -15.53 -15.67 -2.76
N GLU A 57 -15.32 -16.87 -3.31
CA GLU A 57 -14.52 -17.93 -2.71
C GLU A 57 -13.08 -17.48 -2.45
N GLU A 58 -12.41 -16.86 -3.44
CA GLU A 58 -11.06 -16.35 -3.28
C GLU A 58 -10.97 -15.20 -2.26
N LEU A 59 -12.07 -14.45 -2.08
CA LEU A 59 -12.12 -13.40 -1.07
C LEU A 59 -12.24 -13.99 0.34
N GLU A 60 -13.02 -15.06 0.50
CA GLU A 60 -13.13 -15.81 1.76
C GLU A 60 -11.84 -16.53 2.12
N ASP A 61 -11.10 -17.00 1.11
CA ASP A 61 -9.82 -17.68 1.29
C ASP A 61 -8.61 -16.73 1.22
N PHE A 62 -8.83 -15.43 1.07
CA PHE A 62 -7.76 -14.43 1.04
C PHE A 62 -6.95 -14.52 2.33
N SER A 63 -5.65 -14.73 2.23
CA SER A 63 -4.73 -14.83 3.36
C SER A 63 -3.89 -13.57 3.53
N SER A 64 -3.48 -13.31 4.77
CA SER A 64 -2.47 -12.29 5.07
C SER A 64 -1.05 -12.71 4.65
N LYS A 65 -0.87 -13.98 4.26
CA LYS A 65 0.40 -14.49 3.71
C LYS A 65 0.75 -13.80 2.40
N GLN A 66 2.06 -13.69 2.16
CA GLN A 66 2.61 -13.03 0.99
C GLN A 66 3.74 -13.83 0.37
N ILE A 67 3.80 -13.82 -0.95
CA ILE A 67 4.92 -14.31 -1.75
C ILE A 67 5.71 -13.13 -2.36
N ASN A 68 6.91 -13.42 -2.87
CA ASN A 68 7.79 -12.43 -3.53
C ASN A 68 8.07 -11.17 -2.69
N LYS A 69 8.02 -11.32 -1.36
CA LYS A 69 8.11 -10.22 -0.41
C LYS A 69 9.51 -9.62 -0.39
N SER A 70 9.59 -8.31 -0.53
CA SER A 70 10.83 -7.56 -0.36
C SER A 70 10.56 -6.27 0.39
N PHE A 71 11.30 -6.08 1.48
CA PHE A 71 11.27 -4.85 2.27
C PHE A 71 12.69 -4.27 2.30
N LYS A 72 12.83 -3.00 1.92
CA LYS A 72 14.10 -2.27 1.98
C LYS A 72 13.91 -1.00 2.80
N LYS A 73 14.74 -0.87 3.84
CA LYS A 73 14.85 0.32 4.68
C LYS A 73 16.23 0.92 4.46
N GLY A 74 16.27 2.05 3.78
CA GLY A 74 17.49 2.82 3.56
C GLY A 74 17.12 4.26 3.30
N MET A 75 17.65 4.85 2.23
CA MET A 75 17.29 6.19 1.82
C MET A 75 15.85 6.32 1.27
N VAL A 76 15.19 5.20 1.00
CA VAL A 76 13.77 5.13 0.71
C VAL A 76 13.26 3.94 1.50
N ILE A 77 12.03 4.03 2.00
CA ILE A 77 11.35 2.82 2.49
C ILE A 77 10.55 2.28 1.30
N SER A 78 10.89 1.08 0.86
CA SER A 78 10.12 0.38 -0.18
C SER A 78 9.70 -0.99 0.30
N ALA A 79 8.46 -1.37 -0.03
CA ALA A 79 7.92 -2.69 0.26
C ALA A 79 7.18 -3.20 -0.96
N LYS A 80 7.33 -4.48 -1.29
CA LYS A 80 6.61 -5.11 -2.39
C LYS A 80 6.32 -6.58 -2.08
N GLY A 81 5.30 -7.13 -2.71
CA GLY A 81 4.92 -8.53 -2.57
C GLY A 81 3.56 -8.79 -3.22
N ALA A 82 3.09 -10.03 -3.11
CA ALA A 82 1.74 -10.41 -3.51
C ALA A 82 1.07 -11.22 -2.41
N PHE A 83 -0.15 -10.84 -2.04
CA PHE A 83 -1.02 -11.60 -1.15
C PHE A 83 -1.61 -12.80 -1.88
N THR A 84 -1.81 -13.88 -1.13
CA THR A 84 -2.30 -15.15 -1.69
C THR A 84 -3.57 -15.63 -1.00
N THR A 85 -4.24 -16.62 -1.57
CA THR A 85 -5.18 -17.46 -0.85
C THR A 85 -4.47 -18.28 0.23
N ILE A 86 -5.23 -18.95 1.10
CA ILE A 86 -4.71 -20.00 1.99
C ILE A 86 -4.11 -21.20 1.22
N PHE A 87 -4.47 -21.35 -0.07
CA PHE A 87 -3.94 -22.33 -1.01
C PHE A 87 -2.77 -21.80 -1.85
N HIS A 88 -2.19 -20.65 -1.47
CA HIS A 88 -1.01 -20.06 -2.10
C HIS A 88 -1.20 -19.54 -3.53
N GLU A 89 -2.43 -19.30 -3.96
CA GLU A 89 -2.73 -18.66 -5.24
C GLU A 89 -2.63 -17.14 -5.12
N PRO A 90 -1.87 -16.44 -5.98
CA PRO A 90 -1.70 -15.00 -5.87
C PRO A 90 -2.95 -14.24 -6.31
N LEU A 91 -3.42 -13.31 -5.49
CA LEU A 91 -4.65 -12.54 -5.73
C LEU A 91 -4.39 -11.05 -5.95
N MET A 92 -3.45 -10.49 -5.19
CA MET A 92 -3.25 -9.05 -5.12
C MET A 92 -1.77 -8.72 -4.93
N ALA A 93 -1.18 -8.05 -5.91
CA ALA A 93 0.19 -7.59 -5.86
C ALA A 93 0.27 -6.12 -5.42
N TYR A 94 1.35 -5.74 -4.75
CA TYR A 94 1.56 -4.38 -4.31
C TYR A 94 3.01 -3.93 -4.43
N ASN A 95 3.18 -2.61 -4.59
CA ASN A 95 4.46 -1.94 -4.46
C ASN A 95 4.27 -0.58 -3.77
N TYR A 96 5.03 -0.39 -2.70
CA TYR A 96 5.02 0.77 -1.83
C TYR A 96 6.36 1.48 -1.89
N LYS A 97 6.32 2.81 -1.95
CA LYS A 97 7.52 3.64 -1.90
C LYS A 97 7.27 4.91 -1.11
N LYS A 98 8.02 5.09 -0.02
CA LYS A 98 8.07 6.31 0.81
C LYS A 98 9.32 7.11 0.52
N TYR A 99 9.14 8.36 0.11
CA TYR A 99 10.23 9.26 -0.25
C TYR A 99 10.73 10.05 0.97
N ILE A 100 12.03 10.36 0.99
CA ILE A 100 12.63 11.24 2.00
C ILE A 100 12.43 12.70 1.58
N GLY A 101 12.25 13.62 2.54
CA GLY A 101 12.27 15.06 2.26
C GLY A 101 10.91 15.74 2.05
N GLY A 102 9.83 15.20 2.62
CA GLY A 102 8.49 15.80 2.64
C GLY A 102 8.14 16.60 3.91
N GLY A 103 9.13 17.03 4.70
CA GLY A 103 8.92 17.47 6.08
C GLY A 103 8.59 16.29 7.01
N PRO A 104 8.00 16.51 8.20
CA PRO A 104 7.68 15.43 9.16
C PRO A 104 6.56 14.48 8.71
N TRP A 105 6.05 14.63 7.47
CA TRP A 105 4.85 13.96 6.97
C TRP A 105 5.20 12.81 6.02
N GLN A 106 4.39 11.76 6.05
CA GLN A 106 4.53 10.62 5.15
C GLN A 106 4.12 11.03 3.73
N ASN A 107 5.10 11.16 2.84
CA ASN A 107 4.89 11.30 1.41
C ASN A 107 5.24 9.96 0.76
N ALA A 108 4.20 9.18 0.45
CA ALA A 108 4.38 7.85 -0.11
C ALA A 108 3.37 7.57 -1.22
N LEU A 109 3.79 6.71 -2.15
CA LEU A 109 2.93 6.11 -3.14
C LEU A 109 2.79 4.64 -2.82
N LEU A 110 1.57 4.13 -2.95
CA LEU A 110 1.26 2.72 -2.95
C LEU A 110 0.48 2.42 -4.22
N PHE A 111 0.91 1.38 -4.92
CA PHE A 111 0.17 0.79 -6.01
C PHE A 111 -0.19 -0.65 -5.62
N ILE A 112 -1.44 -1.01 -5.86
CA ILE A 112 -1.96 -2.34 -5.68
C ILE A 112 -2.67 -2.73 -6.98
N MET A 113 -2.55 -3.98 -7.41
CA MET A 113 -3.31 -4.51 -8.54
C MET A 113 -3.86 -5.91 -8.24
N THR A 114 -5.00 -6.21 -8.84
CA THR A 114 -5.55 -7.56 -8.99
C THR A 114 -5.51 -7.94 -10.47
N ASP A 115 -6.10 -9.08 -10.84
CA ASP A 115 -6.29 -9.49 -12.23
C ASP A 115 -7.04 -8.45 -13.09
N LYS A 116 -8.01 -7.73 -12.51
CA LYS A 116 -8.93 -6.83 -13.21
C LYS A 116 -8.79 -5.35 -12.87
N HIS A 117 -8.25 -5.03 -11.69
CA HIS A 117 -8.37 -3.69 -11.12
C HIS A 117 -7.06 -3.16 -10.58
N GLU A 118 -6.88 -1.85 -10.72
CA GLU A 118 -5.74 -1.12 -10.19
C GLU A 118 -6.18 -0.15 -9.10
N PHE A 119 -5.43 -0.11 -8.00
CA PHE A 119 -5.66 0.80 -6.88
C PHE A 119 -4.39 1.60 -6.63
N THR A 120 -4.50 2.92 -6.75
CA THR A 120 -3.39 3.84 -6.48
C THR A 120 -3.71 4.67 -5.26
N TYR A 121 -2.72 4.81 -4.37
CA TYR A 121 -2.84 5.57 -3.15
C TYR A 121 -1.71 6.57 -3.06
N TRP A 122 -2.08 7.83 -2.81
CA TRP A 122 -1.14 8.88 -2.50
C TRP A 122 -1.31 9.28 -1.04
N LEU A 123 -0.38 8.81 -0.21
CA LEU A 123 -0.34 9.07 1.22
C LEU A 123 0.30 10.44 1.45
N GLN A 124 -0.43 11.31 2.14
CA GLN A 124 -0.05 12.68 2.47
C GLN A 124 -0.38 13.01 3.94
N LYS A 125 0.03 14.20 4.39
CA LYS A 125 -0.35 14.75 5.71
C LYS A 125 -1.87 14.81 5.95
N SER A 126 -2.61 15.21 4.91
CA SER A 126 -4.05 15.50 4.95
C SER A 126 -4.93 14.25 4.85
N GLY A 127 -4.33 13.10 4.57
CA GLY A 127 -5.03 11.84 4.29
C GLY A 127 -4.39 11.08 3.15
N THR A 128 -5.11 10.09 2.65
CA THR A 128 -4.70 9.26 1.52
C THR A 128 -5.67 9.45 0.36
N GLU A 129 -5.21 10.04 -0.74
CA GLU A 129 -6.01 10.07 -1.97
C GLU A 129 -6.03 8.68 -2.60
N ILE A 130 -7.23 8.21 -2.96
CA ILE A 130 -7.45 6.87 -3.53
C ILE A 130 -7.99 7.00 -4.94
N PHE A 131 -7.39 6.24 -5.86
CA PHE A 131 -7.80 6.10 -7.24
C PHE A 131 -8.06 4.62 -7.53
N ILE A 132 -9.15 4.34 -8.25
CA ILE A 132 -9.49 3.00 -8.74
C ILE A 132 -9.54 3.08 -10.27
N ASP A 133 -8.78 2.24 -10.94
CA ASP A 133 -8.65 2.20 -12.40
C ASP A 133 -8.37 3.59 -13.01
N GLY A 134 -7.46 4.33 -12.35
CA GLY A 134 -7.08 5.70 -12.73
C GLY A 134 -8.09 6.80 -12.36
N ASN A 135 -9.30 6.46 -11.92
CA ASN A 135 -10.32 7.42 -11.53
C ASN A 135 -10.21 7.80 -10.06
N ARG A 136 -10.20 9.09 -9.74
CA ARG A 136 -10.15 9.58 -8.35
C ARG A 136 -11.46 9.25 -7.62
N VAL A 137 -11.39 8.34 -6.65
CA VAL A 137 -12.55 7.93 -5.84
C VAL A 137 -12.76 8.87 -4.67
N GLY A 138 -11.71 9.23 -3.94
CA GLY A 138 -11.86 10.03 -2.73
C GLY A 138 -10.57 10.25 -1.95
N ASN A 139 -10.74 10.77 -0.73
CA ASN A 139 -9.65 10.94 0.24
C ASN A 139 -10.03 10.28 1.57
N LEU A 140 -9.22 9.32 2.00
CA LEU A 140 -9.30 8.67 3.31
C LEU A 140 -8.63 9.58 4.34
N LYS A 141 -9.43 10.08 5.29
CA LYS A 141 -8.95 10.99 6.32
C LYS A 141 -8.50 10.24 7.58
N LYS A 142 -7.94 11.01 8.53
CA LYS A 142 -7.45 10.50 9.83
C LYS A 142 -8.56 9.96 10.75
N ASP A 143 -9.81 10.32 10.48
CA ASP A 143 -11.01 9.77 11.13
C ASP A 143 -11.39 8.39 10.58
N ASN A 144 -10.55 7.80 9.73
CA ASN A 144 -10.76 6.51 9.08
C ASN A 144 -11.95 6.47 8.12
N VAL A 145 -12.41 7.63 7.63
CA VAL A 145 -13.50 7.73 6.65
C VAL A 145 -12.97 8.13 5.28
N LEU A 146 -13.35 7.34 4.27
CA LEU A 146 -13.14 7.66 2.85
C LEU A 146 -14.26 8.56 2.36
N TYR A 147 -13.93 9.82 2.10
CA TYR A 147 -14.87 10.79 1.54
C TYR A 147 -14.75 10.84 0.01
N GLY A 148 -15.88 10.68 -0.68
CA GLY A 148 -15.94 10.65 -2.13
C GLY A 148 -15.54 11.98 -2.78
N ALA A 149 -14.84 11.90 -3.91
CA ALA A 149 -14.28 13.04 -4.64
C ALA A 149 -15.35 14.02 -5.16
N LYS A 150 -16.50 13.51 -5.62
CA LYS A 150 -17.55 14.32 -6.27
C LYS A 150 -18.46 15.07 -5.27
N ARG A 151 -18.89 14.39 -4.20
CA ARG A 151 -19.96 14.89 -3.31
C ARG A 151 -19.56 14.99 -1.84
N LYS A 152 -18.30 14.69 -1.49
CA LYS A 152 -17.81 14.61 -0.09
C LYS A 152 -18.66 13.73 0.83
N LYS A 153 -19.44 12.79 0.27
CA LYS A 153 -20.18 11.78 1.04
C LYS A 153 -19.20 10.70 1.53
N ALA A 154 -19.48 10.14 2.71
CA ALA A 154 -18.76 8.96 3.18
C ALA A 154 -19.07 7.77 2.23
N LEU A 155 -18.02 7.14 1.71
CA LEU A 155 -18.12 5.95 0.86
C LEU A 155 -17.77 4.69 1.66
N ALA A 156 -16.72 4.79 2.47
CA ALA A 156 -16.25 3.70 3.31
C ALA A 156 -15.74 4.23 4.65
N LYS A 157 -15.74 3.37 5.67
CA LYS A 157 -15.17 3.66 6.99
C LYS A 157 -14.45 2.43 7.53
N ILE A 158 -13.25 2.63 8.05
CA ILE A 158 -12.54 1.61 8.84
C ILE A 158 -12.98 1.80 10.29
N GLY A 159 -13.63 0.79 10.85
CA GLY A 159 -14.11 0.81 12.23
C GLY A 159 -12.98 0.64 13.25
N THR A 160 -13.34 0.79 14.51
CA THR A 160 -12.40 0.58 15.62
C THR A 160 -12.13 -0.91 15.80
N PRO A 161 -10.87 -1.34 15.95
CA PRO A 161 -10.55 -2.73 16.25
C PRO A 161 -11.25 -3.24 17.52
N LYS A 162 -11.86 -4.42 17.44
CA LYS A 162 -12.48 -5.15 18.57
C LYS A 162 -12.26 -6.64 18.39
N ASN A 163 -11.86 -7.35 19.45
CA ASN A 163 -11.61 -8.80 19.43
C ASN A 163 -10.72 -9.25 18.26
N GLU A 164 -9.61 -8.55 18.04
CA GLU A 164 -8.68 -8.80 16.92
C GLU A 164 -9.30 -8.63 15.52
N LEU A 165 -10.44 -7.97 15.39
CA LEU A 165 -11.09 -7.70 14.11
C LEU A 165 -11.25 -6.20 13.88
N THR A 166 -11.08 -5.77 12.64
CA THR A 166 -11.31 -4.38 12.24
C THR A 166 -12.43 -4.34 11.20
N PRO A 167 -13.66 -3.94 11.56
CA PRO A 167 -14.77 -3.91 10.61
C PRO A 167 -14.56 -2.84 9.54
N ILE A 168 -14.95 -3.16 8.30
CA ILE A 168 -15.05 -2.22 7.18
C ILE A 168 -16.53 -2.00 6.87
N PHE A 169 -16.90 -0.73 6.85
CA PHE A 169 -18.23 -0.28 6.46
C PHE A 169 -18.17 0.33 5.06
N ILE A 170 -19.10 -0.03 4.19
CA ILE A 170 -19.36 0.62 2.89
C ILE A 170 -20.79 1.16 2.92
N TYR A 171 -20.97 2.45 2.64
CA TYR A 171 -22.29 3.11 2.73
C TYR A 171 -23.04 2.81 4.04
N ASP A 172 -22.32 2.90 5.17
CA ASP A 172 -22.80 2.63 6.54
C ASP A 172 -23.23 1.17 6.82
N LYS A 173 -22.95 0.23 5.91
CA LYS A 173 -23.17 -1.20 6.12
C LYS A 173 -21.84 -1.90 6.35
N GLU A 174 -21.75 -2.72 7.40
CA GLU A 174 -20.60 -3.61 7.56
C GLU A 174 -20.62 -4.65 6.44
N VAL A 175 -19.51 -4.79 5.72
CA VAL A 175 -19.39 -5.75 4.61
C VAL A 175 -18.33 -6.82 4.84
N GLY A 176 -17.57 -6.69 5.92
CA GLY A 176 -16.47 -7.58 6.26
C GLY A 176 -15.55 -6.96 7.31
N SER A 177 -14.75 -7.80 7.95
CA SER A 177 -13.76 -7.41 8.95
C SER A 177 -12.37 -7.88 8.55
N LEU A 178 -11.34 -7.05 8.76
CA LEU A 178 -9.95 -7.52 8.67
C LEU A 178 -9.54 -8.23 9.94
N SER A 179 -8.92 -9.39 9.81
CA SER A 179 -8.25 -10.08 10.90
C SER A 179 -6.96 -9.33 11.31
N ASN A 180 -6.82 -9.06 12.60
CA ASN A 180 -5.65 -8.47 13.24
C ASN A 180 -4.83 -9.53 14.00
N LYS A 181 -5.21 -10.81 13.91
CA LYS A 181 -4.47 -11.92 14.51
C LYS A 181 -3.01 -11.81 14.11
N THR A 182 -2.15 -11.56 15.10
CA THR A 182 -0.71 -11.51 14.85
C THR A 182 -0.27 -12.93 14.57
N LEU A 183 0.34 -13.17 13.40
CA LEU A 183 0.90 -14.47 13.04
C LEU A 183 2.09 -14.78 13.97
N VAL A 184 1.80 -15.24 15.19
CA VAL A 184 2.81 -15.75 16.12
C VAL A 184 2.98 -17.23 15.80
N GLY A 185 3.97 -17.55 14.96
CA GLY A 185 4.34 -18.94 14.65
C GLY A 185 3.97 -19.42 13.24
N LYS A 186 4.36 -20.67 12.95
CA LYS A 186 4.19 -21.41 11.67
C LYS A 186 2.72 -21.74 11.35
N ASP A 187 1.76 -20.95 11.81
CA ASP A 187 0.34 -21.26 11.58
C ASP A 187 -0.01 -21.14 10.10
N LEU A 188 -0.56 -22.23 9.59
CA LEU A 188 -0.96 -22.42 8.21
C LEU A 188 -2.20 -21.55 7.93
N GLY A 189 -2.00 -20.42 7.25
CA GLY A 189 -3.04 -19.79 6.42
C GLY A 189 -4.17 -19.09 7.19
N ALA A 190 -3.85 -18.16 8.10
CA ALA A 190 -4.89 -17.29 8.65
C ALA A 190 -5.54 -16.46 7.54
N ARG A 191 -6.87 -16.52 7.46
CA ARG A 191 -7.68 -15.67 6.59
C ARG A 191 -7.49 -14.21 6.98
N ALA A 192 -7.31 -13.36 5.99
CA ALA A 192 -7.19 -11.92 6.16
C ALA A 192 -8.53 -11.28 6.49
N PHE A 193 -9.63 -11.91 6.09
CA PHE A 193 -10.98 -11.37 6.23
C PHE A 193 -11.88 -12.36 6.99
N GLU A 194 -12.77 -11.82 7.81
CA GLU A 194 -13.82 -12.55 8.53
C GLU A 194 -15.15 -11.79 8.37
N PHE A 195 -16.28 -12.51 8.49
CA PHE A 195 -17.64 -11.94 8.40
C PHE A 195 -17.91 -11.15 7.10
N LEU A 196 -17.37 -11.64 5.98
CA LEU A 196 -17.67 -11.08 4.67
C LEU A 196 -19.16 -11.19 4.38
N LYS A 197 -19.74 -10.14 3.79
CA LYS A 197 -21.09 -10.18 3.23
C LYS A 197 -21.13 -11.19 2.08
N ASP A 198 -22.19 -11.99 2.02
CA ASP A 198 -22.36 -13.04 0.99
C ASP A 198 -22.34 -12.51 -0.44
N LYS A 199 -22.88 -11.30 -0.66
CA LYS A 199 -23.04 -10.72 -2.00
C LYS A 199 -22.64 -9.25 -2.02
N PHE A 200 -21.45 -9.00 -2.54
CA PHE A 200 -21.02 -7.66 -2.88
C PHE A 200 -21.62 -7.20 -4.20
N THR A 201 -22.11 -5.96 -4.24
CA THR A 201 -22.19 -5.25 -5.53
C THR A 201 -20.78 -4.98 -6.05
N ARG A 202 -20.64 -4.74 -7.36
CA ARG A 202 -19.34 -4.42 -7.97
C ARG A 202 -18.65 -3.24 -7.27
N GLU A 203 -19.42 -2.20 -6.94
CA GLU A 203 -18.89 -1.02 -6.26
C GLU A 203 -18.47 -1.30 -4.81
N GLU A 204 -19.30 -2.01 -4.04
CA GLU A 204 -18.94 -2.40 -2.66
C GLU A 204 -17.66 -3.23 -2.66
N LYS A 205 -17.50 -4.18 -3.60
CA LYS A 205 -16.30 -5.02 -3.71
C LYS A 205 -15.06 -4.20 -3.99
N LEU A 206 -15.14 -3.26 -4.93
CA LEU A 206 -14.03 -2.36 -5.26
C LEU A 206 -13.63 -1.49 -4.08
N LEU A 207 -14.59 -0.90 -3.38
CA LEU A 207 -14.31 -0.08 -2.19
C LEU A 207 -13.74 -0.93 -1.05
N PHE A 208 -14.26 -2.14 -0.85
CA PHE A 208 -13.75 -3.08 0.15
C PHE A 208 -12.29 -3.44 -0.15
N LEU A 209 -11.98 -3.92 -1.37
CA LEU A 209 -10.61 -4.26 -1.78
C LEU A 209 -9.67 -3.06 -1.68
N ALA A 210 -10.13 -1.86 -2.05
CA ALA A 210 -9.33 -0.65 -1.95
C ALA A 210 -8.94 -0.34 -0.48
N ILE A 211 -9.89 -0.43 0.44
CA ILE A 211 -9.64 -0.15 1.86
C ILE A 211 -8.84 -1.30 2.51
N ALA A 212 -9.25 -2.54 2.27
CA ALA A 212 -8.63 -3.71 2.84
C ALA A 212 -7.17 -3.86 2.38
N GLY A 213 -6.91 -3.75 1.08
CA GLY A 213 -5.56 -3.83 0.51
C GLY A 213 -4.62 -2.77 1.09
N LEU A 214 -5.09 -1.52 1.21
CA LEU A 214 -4.34 -0.46 1.88
C LEU A 214 -4.00 -0.84 3.33
N GLN A 215 -4.99 -1.30 4.10
CA GLN A 215 -4.78 -1.67 5.50
C GLN A 215 -3.80 -2.84 5.67
N LEU A 216 -3.91 -3.88 4.85
CA LEU A 216 -3.01 -5.03 4.89
C LEU A 216 -1.55 -4.62 4.62
N VAL A 217 -1.32 -3.82 3.57
CA VAL A 217 0.04 -3.35 3.24
C VAL A 217 0.59 -2.43 4.32
N MET A 218 -0.22 -1.51 4.84
CA MET A 218 0.24 -0.56 5.87
C MET A 218 0.57 -1.26 7.19
N ARG A 219 -0.21 -2.27 7.59
CA ARG A 219 0.10 -3.09 8.78
C ARG A 219 1.44 -3.79 8.66
N GLU A 220 1.72 -4.38 7.50
CA GLU A 220 3.00 -5.05 7.23
C GLU A 220 4.17 -4.06 7.34
N ILE A 221 4.04 -2.88 6.72
CA ILE A 221 5.06 -1.84 6.75
C ILE A 221 5.32 -1.35 8.19
N ASP A 222 4.28 -1.23 9.01
CA ASP A 222 4.40 -0.77 10.39
C ASP A 222 4.98 -1.84 11.33
N GLN A 223 4.68 -3.12 11.11
CA GLN A 223 5.33 -4.23 11.83
C GLN A 223 6.83 -4.30 11.56
N LYS A 224 7.28 -4.04 10.32
CA LYS A 224 8.71 -4.03 9.94
C LYS A 224 9.48 -2.79 10.39
N LYS A 225 8.79 -1.75 10.87
CA LYS A 225 9.43 -0.54 11.41
C LYS A 225 9.79 -0.67 12.90
N LYS A 226 9.03 -1.48 13.64
CA LYS A 226 9.30 -1.82 15.05
C LYS A 226 10.52 -2.73 15.13
#